data_AF-A0A9W8MNH6-F1
#
_entry.id   AF-A0A9W8MNH6-F1
#
_cell.length_a   1.000
_cell.length_b   1.000
_cell.length_c   1.000
_cell.angle_alpha   90.00
_cell.angle_beta   90.00
_cell.angle_gamma   90.00
#
_symmetry.space_group_name_H-M   'P 1'
#
loop_
_entity.id
_entity.type
_entity.pdbx_description
1 polymer ?
#
loop_
_entity_poly.entity_id
_entity_poly.type
_entity_poly.pdbx_seq_one_letter_code
_entity_poly.pdbx_strand_id
1 'polypeptide(L)'
;MSQFSLAVTALNHDSAFAKAYQSGISKKEYWGPTFEDAMDLIAKLPNIAGRIYRNVFGQGKLPAIDPAKDYSHNLATLLGFGENPAFVELLRLYITIHRYASFLCRLFFLSFVCQ
;
A
#
# COMPACT_ATOMS: atom_id res chain seq x y z
N MET A 1 -9.43 -9.55 -0.41
CA MET A 1 -8.67 -9.27 -1.66
C MET A 1 -9.52 -8.66 -2.76
N SER A 2 -10.72 -9.15 -3.07
CA SER A 2 -11.53 -8.62 -4.19
C SER A 2 -11.85 -7.12 -4.08
N GLN A 3 -12.27 -6.64 -2.91
CA GLN A 3 -12.54 -5.21 -2.68
C GLN A 3 -11.29 -4.33 -2.90
N PHE A 4 -10.12 -4.85 -2.54
CA PHE A 4 -8.85 -4.15 -2.67
C PHE A 4 -8.46 -4.00 -4.15
N SER A 5 -8.56 -5.08 -4.94
CA SER A 5 -8.32 -5.03 -6.37
C SER A 5 -9.28 -4.07 -7.08
N LEU A 6 -10.57 -4.12 -6.74
CA LEU A 6 -11.58 -3.24 -7.34
C LEU A 6 -11.28 -1.75 -7.06
N ALA A 7 -10.90 -1.43 -5.83
CA ALA A 7 -10.53 -0.06 -5.45
C ALA A 7 -9.28 0.42 -6.20
N VAL A 8 -8.26 -0.43 -6.36
CA VAL A 8 -7.06 -0.08 -7.15
C VAL A 8 -7.40 0.14 -8.62
N THR A 9 -8.25 -0.70 -9.21
CA THR A 9 -8.71 -0.49 -10.60
C THR A 9 -9.51 0.81 -10.74
N ALA A 10 -10.32 1.17 -9.74
CA ALA A 10 -11.08 2.42 -9.74
C ALA A 10 -10.15 3.65 -9.71
N LEU A 11 -9.00 3.58 -9.04
CA LEU A 11 -8.01 4.68 -9.03
C LEU A 11 -7.39 4.97 -10.40
N ASN A 12 -7.51 4.06 -11.38
CA ASN A 12 -6.96 4.26 -12.72
C ASN A 12 -7.53 5.49 -13.44
N HIS A 13 -8.73 5.96 -13.08
CA HIS A 13 -9.32 7.16 -13.68
C HIS A 13 -8.48 8.44 -13.45
N ASP A 14 -7.71 8.48 -12.35
CA ASP A 14 -6.87 9.63 -12.00
C ASP A 14 -5.49 9.58 -12.65
N SER A 15 -5.09 8.46 -13.25
CA SER A 15 -3.74 8.20 -13.76
C SER A 15 -3.21 9.33 -14.64
N ALA A 16 -2.09 9.90 -14.21
CA ALA A 16 -1.32 10.87 -14.96
C ALA A 16 -0.69 10.24 -16.21
N PHE A 17 -0.23 8.98 -16.13
CA PHE A 17 0.30 8.25 -17.27
C PHE A 17 -0.76 8.02 -18.34
N ALA A 18 -1.98 7.60 -17.97
CA ALA A 18 -3.05 7.39 -18.95
C ALA A 18 -3.38 8.67 -19.71
N LYS A 19 -3.47 9.81 -19.02
CA LYS A 19 -3.72 11.14 -19.60
C LYS A 19 -2.55 11.59 -20.50
N ALA A 20 -1.32 11.46 -20.01
CA ALA A 20 -0.13 11.84 -20.74
C ALA A 20 0.07 10.97 -22.01
N TYR A 21 -0.17 9.67 -21.92
CA TYR A 21 -0.11 8.76 -23.06
C TYR A 21 -1.12 9.13 -24.15
N GLN A 22 -2.35 9.46 -23.77
CA GLN A 22 -3.38 9.94 -24.70
C GLN A 22 -3.01 11.28 -25.36
N SER A 23 -2.24 12.13 -24.68
CA SER A 23 -1.73 13.39 -25.24
C SER A 23 -0.52 13.23 -26.19
N GLY A 24 0.00 12.00 -26.35
CA GLY A 24 1.05 11.69 -27.34
C GLY A 24 2.48 11.95 -26.85
N ILE A 25 2.79 11.70 -25.58
CA ILE A 25 4.15 11.84 -25.04
C ILE A 25 5.17 10.92 -25.72
N SER A 26 6.44 11.33 -25.73
CA SER A 26 7.51 10.52 -26.31
C SER A 26 7.84 9.31 -25.43
N LYS A 27 8.27 8.19 -26.03
CA LYS A 27 8.66 6.96 -25.29
C LYS A 27 9.75 7.22 -24.24
N LYS A 28 10.59 8.24 -24.45
CA LYS A 28 11.67 8.61 -23.52
C LYS A 28 11.13 9.24 -22.23
N GLU A 29 9.94 9.82 -22.25
CA GLU A 29 9.36 10.58 -21.15
C GLU A 29 8.34 9.78 -20.34
N TYR A 30 8.09 8.51 -20.69
CA TYR A 30 7.12 7.66 -19.99
C TYR A 30 7.41 7.50 -18.49
N TRP A 31 8.67 7.55 -18.10
CA TRP A 31 9.09 7.34 -16.71
C TRP A 31 8.53 8.40 -15.75
N GLY A 32 8.41 9.65 -16.18
CA GLY A 32 7.94 10.76 -15.34
C GLY A 32 6.52 10.52 -14.82
N PRO A 33 5.51 10.44 -15.69
CA PRO A 33 4.14 10.21 -15.25
C PRO A 33 3.93 8.80 -14.66
N THR A 34 4.73 7.80 -15.04
CA THR A 34 4.70 6.48 -14.40
C THR A 34 5.18 6.55 -12.94
N PHE A 35 6.21 7.35 -12.67
CA PHE A 35 6.74 7.54 -11.33
C PHE A 35 5.74 8.26 -10.43
N GLU A 36 5.10 9.33 -10.93
CA GLU A 36 4.05 10.05 -10.21
C GLU A 36 2.88 9.12 -9.86
N ASP A 37 2.37 8.35 -10.83
CA ASP A 37 1.28 7.39 -10.59
C ASP A 37 1.67 6.31 -9.57
N ALA A 38 2.93 5.85 -9.58
CA ALA A 38 3.41 4.87 -8.61
C ALA A 38 3.49 5.44 -7.19
N MET A 39 3.95 6.68 -7.03
CA MET A 39 4.01 7.37 -5.74
C MET A 39 2.61 7.67 -5.19
N ASP A 40 1.71 8.17 -6.05
CA ASP A 40 0.30 8.41 -5.71
C ASP A 40 -0.41 7.13 -5.26
N LEU A 41 -0.15 6.03 -5.97
CA LEU A 41 -0.72 4.74 -5.61
C LEU A 41 -0.22 4.30 -4.23
N ILE A 42 1.09 4.31 -3.99
CA ILE A 42 1.67 3.95 -2.68
C ILE A 42 1.05 4.81 -1.56
N ALA A 43 0.87 6.11 -1.77
CA ALA A 43 0.27 7.01 -0.78
C ALA A 43 -1.21 6.69 -0.48
N LYS A 44 -1.99 6.26 -1.49
CA LYS A 44 -3.43 5.95 -1.35
C LYS A 44 -3.70 4.55 -0.78
N LEU A 45 -2.77 3.60 -0.94
CA LEU A 45 -2.95 2.19 -0.54
C LEU A 45 -3.34 1.99 0.95
N PRO A 46 -2.71 2.65 1.95
CA PRO A 46 -3.07 2.49 3.35
C PRO A 46 -4.51 2.87 3.65
N ASN A 47 -5.01 3.95 3.03
CA ASN A 47 -6.37 4.42 3.24
C ASN A 47 -7.40 3.40 2.74
N ILE A 48 -7.14 2.84 1.56
CA ILE A 48 -8.02 1.82 0.98
C ILE A 48 -7.99 0.55 1.85
N ALA A 49 -6.80 0.09 2.24
CA ALA A 49 -6.64 -1.09 3.08
C ALA A 49 -7.31 -0.91 4.46
N GLY A 50 -7.09 0.24 5.11
CA GLY A 50 -7.71 0.59 6.37
C GLY A 50 -9.23 0.68 6.29
N ARG A 51 -9.76 1.26 5.20
CA ARG A 51 -11.22 1.35 4.97
C ARG A 51 -11.85 -0.02 4.77
N ILE A 52 -11.23 -0.88 3.97
CA ILE A 52 -11.70 -2.25 3.77
C ILE A 52 -11.66 -3.01 5.10
N TYR A 53 -10.56 -2.91 5.85
CA TYR A 53 -10.42 -3.59 7.14
C TYR A 53 -11.50 -3.15 8.13
N ARG A 54 -11.72 -1.84 8.27
CA ARG A 54 -12.75 -1.31 9.18
C ARG A 54 -14.18 -1.62 8.72
N ASN A 55 -14.44 -1.73 7.43
CA ASN A 55 -15.76 -2.10 6.92
C ASN A 55 -16.09 -3.58 7.19
N VAL A 56 -15.08 -4.46 7.17
CA VAL A 56 -15.28 -5.91 7.33
C VAL A 56 -15.21 -6.33 8.80
N PHE A 57 -14.26 -5.79 9.57
CA PHE A 57 -13.94 -6.26 10.92
C PHE A 57 -14.09 -5.19 12.01
N GLY A 58 -14.17 -3.91 11.63
CA GLY A 58 -14.17 -2.79 12.58
C GLY A 58 -15.50 -2.05 12.65
N GLN A 59 -15.46 -0.92 13.36
CA GLN A 59 -16.55 0.06 13.36
C GLN A 59 -16.16 1.14 12.33
N GLY A 60 -16.86 1.20 11.20
CA GLY A 60 -16.51 1.85 9.92
C GLY A 60 -16.07 3.33 9.88
N LYS A 61 -15.73 3.97 11.00
CA LYS A 61 -15.15 5.32 11.04
C LYS A 61 -13.68 5.27 10.68
N LEU A 62 -13.24 5.98 9.64
CA LEU A 62 -11.82 6.14 9.30
C LEU A 62 -11.19 7.25 10.17
N PRO A 63 -10.01 7.04 10.78
CA PRO A 63 -9.26 8.09 11.45
C PRO A 63 -8.51 8.93 10.40
N ALA A 64 -8.15 10.16 10.77
CA ALA A 64 -7.34 11.02 9.91
C ALA A 64 -5.88 10.54 9.87
N ILE A 65 -5.22 10.73 8.73
CA ILE A 65 -3.77 10.50 8.59
C ILE A 65 -3.02 11.69 9.20
N ASP A 66 -1.92 11.39 9.89
CA ASP A 66 -0.97 12.38 10.38
C ASP A 66 0.22 12.50 9.40
N PRO A 67 0.44 13.66 8.75
CA PRO A 67 1.54 13.85 7.81
C PRO A 67 2.93 13.84 8.47
N ALA A 68 3.01 13.99 9.80
CA ALA A 68 4.28 13.96 10.52
C ALA A 68 4.77 12.53 10.84
N LYS A 69 3.94 11.50 10.59
CA LYS A 69 4.23 10.12 10.98
C LYS A 69 4.54 9.22 9.80
N ASP A 70 5.25 8.14 10.09
CA ASP A 70 5.66 7.15 9.10
C ASP A 70 4.47 6.42 8.47
N TYR A 71 4.70 5.88 7.28
CA TYR A 71 3.74 5.05 6.55
C TYR A 71 3.15 3.90 7.40
N SER A 72 4.01 3.14 8.08
CA SER A 72 3.60 2.01 8.91
C SER A 72 2.80 2.44 10.14
N HIS A 73 3.13 3.59 10.74
CA HIS A 73 2.39 4.14 11.87
C HIS A 73 0.99 4.60 11.45
N ASN A 74 0.90 5.27 10.31
CA ASN A 74 -0.37 5.67 9.72
C ASN A 74 -1.23 4.44 9.38
N LEU A 75 -0.65 3.39 8.80
CA LEU A 75 -1.36 2.13 8.56
C LEU A 75 -1.84 1.47 9.87
N ALA A 76 -0.99 1.39 10.90
CA ALA A 76 -1.37 0.85 12.21
C ALA A 76 -2.55 1.61 12.83
N THR A 77 -2.52 2.94 12.71
CA THR A 77 -3.59 3.83 13.19
C THR A 77 -4.89 3.60 12.42
N LEU A 78 -4.81 3.48 11.09
CA LEU A 78 -5.95 3.14 10.23
C LEU A 78 -6.54 1.76 10.57
N LEU A 79 -5.73 0.79 10.98
CA LEU A 79 -6.19 -0.52 11.44
C LEU A 79 -6.76 -0.50 12.87
N GLY A 80 -6.50 0.56 13.65
CA GLY A 80 -6.98 0.70 15.03
C GLY A 80 -5.98 0.25 16.12
N PHE A 81 -4.74 -0.06 15.74
CA PHE A 81 -3.67 -0.50 16.65
C PHE A 81 -2.57 0.55 16.84
N GLY A 82 -2.87 1.82 16.56
CA GLY A 82 -1.87 2.90 16.58
C GLY A 82 -1.29 3.22 17.97
N GLU A 83 -1.94 2.76 19.04
CA GLU A 83 -1.47 2.95 20.42
C GLU A 83 -0.47 1.89 20.87
N ASN A 84 -0.35 0.76 20.14
CA ASN A 84 0.58 -0.31 20.48
C ASN A 84 1.92 -0.14 19.72
N PRO A 85 3.00 0.31 20.39
CA PRO A 85 4.27 0.55 19.72
C PRO A 85 4.89 -0.72 19.15
N ALA A 86 4.73 -1.87 19.82
CA ALA A 86 5.25 -3.15 19.33
C ALA A 86 4.59 -3.58 18.00
N PHE A 87 3.32 -3.25 17.82
CA PHE A 87 2.59 -3.52 16.58
C PHE A 87 3.06 -2.61 15.43
N VAL A 88 3.38 -1.35 15.73
CA VAL A 88 3.93 -0.41 14.75
C VAL A 88 5.31 -0.90 14.26
N GLU A 89 6.18 -1.34 15.16
CA GLU A 89 7.48 -1.91 14.77
C GLU A 89 7.33 -3.20 13.95
N LEU A 90 6.40 -4.07 14.34
CA LEU A 90 6.07 -5.26 13.57
C LEU A 90 5.62 -4.91 12.15
N LEU A 91 4.78 -3.89 11.98
CA LEU A 91 4.34 -3.43 10.66
C LEU A 91 5.48 -2.84 9.82
N ARG A 92 6.41 -2.09 10.43
CA ARG A 92 7.62 -1.60 9.75
C ARG A 92 8.46 -2.75 9.22
N LEU A 93 8.70 -3.77 10.05
CA LEU A 93 9.43 -4.96 9.63
C LEU A 93 8.66 -5.74 8.54
N TYR A 94 7.37 -5.97 8.75
CA TYR A 94 6.51 -6.76 7.88
C TYR A 94 6.50 -6.22 6.44
N ILE A 95 6.28 -4.91 6.26
CA ILE A 95 6.25 -4.29 4.93
C ILE A 95 7.63 -4.38 4.27
N THR A 96 8.70 -4.22 5.06
CA THR A 96 10.08 -4.24 4.55
C THR A 96 10.47 -5.63 4.04
N ILE A 97 10.18 -6.70 4.81
CA ILE A 97 10.55 -8.07 4.40
C ILE A 97 9.67 -8.62 3.27
N HIS A 98 8.41 -8.16 3.17
CA HIS A 98 7.48 -8.61 2.11
C HIS A 98 7.53 -7.77 0.82
N ARG A 99 8.36 -6.72 0.76
CA ARG A 99 8.49 -5.86 -0.42
C ARG A 99 9.10 -6.59 -1.63
N TYR A 100 10.06 -7.49 -1.40
CA TYR A 100 10.78 -8.21 -2.45
C TYR A 100 10.78 -9.71 -2.19
N ALA A 101 9.69 -10.37 -2.58
CA ALA A 101 9.48 -11.80 -2.38
C ALA A 101 10.45 -12.72 -3.17
N SER A 102 11.36 -12.19 -3.99
CA SER A 102 12.40 -13.01 -4.64
C SER A 102 13.57 -13.40 -3.72
N PHE A 103 13.87 -12.62 -2.68
CA PHE A 103 15.09 -12.85 -1.87
C PHE A 103 14.83 -13.61 -0.56
N LEU A 104 13.69 -13.37 0.10
CA LEU A 104 13.36 -14.02 1.37
C LEU A 104 12.50 -15.28 1.23
N CYS A 105 11.73 -15.44 0.16
CA CYS A 105 10.90 -16.64 -0.02
C CYS A 105 11.75 -17.91 -0.17
N ARG A 106 12.98 -17.81 -0.71
CA ARG A 106 13.92 -18.95 -0.75
C ARG A 106 14.54 -19.32 0.60
N LEU A 107 14.67 -18.38 1.53
CA LEU A 107 15.24 -18.66 2.85
C LEU A 107 14.18 -19.11 3.86
N PHE A 108 12.98 -18.54 3.82
CA PHE A 108 11.97 -18.81 4.85
C PHE A 108 11.07 -20.02 4.53
N PHE A 109 10.81 -20.31 3.25
CA PHE A 109 9.96 -21.44 2.85
C PHE A 109 10.64 -22.80 3.08
N LEU A 110 11.98 -22.86 3.08
CA LEU A 110 12.74 -24.06 3.44
C LEU A 110 12.72 -24.37 4.95
N SER A 111 12.45 -23.38 5.80
CA SER A 111 12.42 -23.58 7.25
C SER A 111 11.02 -23.84 7.81
N PHE A 112 9.94 -23.52 7.08
CA PHE A 112 8.56 -23.64 7.60
C PHE A 112 7.70 -24.74 6.97
N VAL A 113 8.15 -25.38 5.87
CA VAL A 113 7.43 -26.51 5.24
C VAL A 113 7.98 -27.89 5.67
N CYS A 114 9.07 -27.92 6.44
CA CYS A 114 9.64 -29.14 7.02
C CYS A 114 9.38 -29.29 8.53
N GLN A 115 8.33 -28.67 9.07
CA GLN A 115 7.87 -28.89 10.44
C GLN A 115 6.37 -29.18 10.47
#